data_AF-A0ABC9X258-F1
#
_entry.id   AF-A0ABC9X258-F1
#
_cell.length_a   1.000
_cell.length_b   1.000
_cell.length_c   1.000
_cell.angle_alpha   90.00
_cell.angle_beta   90.00
_cell.angle_gamma   90.00
#
_symmetry.space_group_name_H-M   'P 1'
#
loop_
_entity.id
_entity.type
_entity.pdbx_description
1 polymer ?
#
loop_
_entity_poly.entity_id
_entity_poly.type
_entity_poly.pdbx_seq_one_letter_code
_entity_poly.pdbx_strand_id
1 'polypeptide(L)'
;MGIQVARTHELKPYIIFIKPSSISCMRQTRKNARIITDYYVNMKFKEEDLQEMEDSAKKMEAQFGQFFDQVIVNDNLQEASMQLLSAVHRAQDEPQWVPAIWICSDTQP
;
A
#
# COMPACT_ATOMS: atom_id res chain seq x y z
N MET A 1 10.43 11.13 1.52
CA MET A 1 11.60 10.92 0.64
C MET A 1 11.79 9.46 0.19
N GLY A 2 11.11 8.44 0.74
CA GLY A 2 11.48 7.03 0.47
C GLY A 2 11.06 6.43 -0.88
N ILE A 3 9.81 6.62 -1.32
CA ILE A 3 9.26 5.92 -2.50
C ILE A 3 9.97 6.32 -3.80
N GLN A 4 10.24 7.61 -3.99
CA GLN A 4 10.92 8.11 -5.19
C GLN A 4 12.37 7.62 -5.27
N VAL A 5 13.05 7.45 -4.13
CA VAL A 5 14.44 6.98 -4.08
C VAL A 5 14.53 5.49 -4.41
N ALA A 6 13.53 4.69 -4.04
CA ALA A 6 13.48 3.27 -4.37
C ALA A 6 13.21 2.99 -5.87
N ARG A 7 12.74 4.00 -6.62
CA ARG A 7 12.37 3.90 -8.03
C ARG A 7 13.59 4.00 -8.97
N THR A 8 14.48 3.02 -8.86
CA THR A 8 15.69 2.90 -9.68
C THR A 8 15.57 1.76 -10.70
N HIS A 9 16.42 1.82 -11.74
CA HIS A 9 16.51 0.78 -12.76
C HIS A 9 16.97 -0.57 -12.20
N GLU A 10 17.68 -0.57 -11.07
CA GLU A 10 18.18 -1.79 -10.41
C GLU A 10 17.09 -2.48 -9.60
N LEU A 11 16.31 -1.70 -8.84
CA LEU A 11 15.34 -2.24 -7.89
C LEU A 11 14.02 -2.60 -8.55
N LYS A 12 13.61 -1.84 -9.58
CA LYS A 12 12.33 -1.99 -10.30
C LYS A 12 11.17 -2.37 -9.36
N PRO A 13 10.90 -1.59 -8.31
CA PRO A 13 9.99 -2.01 -7.25
C PRO A 13 8.55 -2.09 -7.75
N TYR A 14 7.84 -3.14 -7.31
CA TYR A 14 6.39 -3.25 -7.45
C TYR A 14 5.72 -2.76 -6.15
N ILE A 15 5.02 -1.64 -6.23
CA ILE A 15 4.51 -0.90 -5.08
C ILE A 15 3.02 -1.18 -4.89
N ILE A 16 2.70 -1.90 -3.82
CA ILE A 16 1.33 -2.20 -3.40
C ILE A 16 0.95 -1.26 -2.27
N PHE A 17 -0.08 -0.43 -2.49
CA PHE A 17 -0.64 0.44 -1.46
C PHE A 17 -1.90 -0.21 -0.85
N ILE A 18 -1.83 -0.53 0.44
CA ILE A 18 -2.97 -1.06 1.20
C ILE A 18 -3.61 0.11 1.95
N LYS A 19 -4.78 0.53 1.49
CA LYS A 19 -5.47 1.67 2.08
C LYS A 19 -6.55 1.24 3.08
N PRO A 20 -6.79 2.04 4.13
CA PRO A 20 -7.95 1.84 4.98
C PRO A 20 -9.24 1.93 4.19
N SER A 21 -10.24 1.22 4.67
CA SER A 21 -11.63 1.36 4.26
C SER A 21 -12.24 2.68 4.78
N SER A 22 -13.44 3.03 4.32
CA SER A 22 -14.14 4.21 4.84
C SER A 22 -14.34 4.12 6.37
N ILE A 23 -14.40 5.25 7.07
CA ILE A 23 -14.59 5.28 8.54
C ILE A 23 -15.80 4.45 8.97
N SER A 24 -16.91 4.56 8.23
CA SER A 24 -18.13 3.79 8.47
C SER A 24 -17.89 2.28 8.39
N CYS A 25 -17.10 1.82 7.41
CA CYS A 25 -16.75 0.41 7.23
C CYS A 25 -15.74 -0.05 8.29
N MET A 26 -14.72 0.77 8.59
CA MET A 26 -13.74 0.49 9.65
C MET A 26 -14.40 0.35 11.02
N ARG A 27 -15.42 1.14 11.34
CA ARG A 27 -16.19 1.01 12.59
C ARG A 27 -16.82 -0.38 12.74
N GLN A 28 -17.25 -0.98 11.63
CA GLN A 28 -17.86 -2.31 11.62
C GLN A 28 -16.80 -3.41 11.70
N THR A 29 -15.75 -3.31 10.88
CA THR A 29 -14.76 -4.39 10.68
C THR A 29 -13.68 -4.38 11.74
N ARG A 30 -13.41 -3.23 12.38
CA ARG A 30 -12.37 -3.07 13.41
C ARG A 30 -12.90 -2.94 14.84
N LYS A 31 -14.20 -3.17 15.06
CA LYS A 31 -14.83 -3.14 16.39
C LYS A 31 -14.12 -4.03 17.43
N ASN A 32 -13.56 -5.15 16.96
CA ASN A 32 -12.80 -6.11 17.78
C ASN A 32 -11.29 -6.12 17.46
N ALA A 33 -10.85 -5.33 16.47
CA ALA A 33 -9.45 -5.23 16.12
C ALA A 33 -8.72 -4.37 17.17
N ARG A 34 -7.44 -4.68 17.39
CA ARG A 34 -6.62 -4.01 18.39
C ARG A 34 -5.39 -3.45 17.70
N ILE A 35 -5.01 -2.25 18.10
CA ILE A 35 -3.76 -1.62 17.71
C ILE A 35 -2.64 -2.41 18.38
N ILE A 36 -1.72 -2.89 17.54
CA ILE A 36 -0.49 -3.57 17.95
C ILE A 36 0.65 -2.81 17.27
N THR A 37 1.39 -2.05 18.06
CA THR A 37 2.60 -1.31 17.68
C THR A 37 3.61 -1.43 18.82
N ASP A 38 4.86 -1.02 18.60
CA ASP A 38 5.91 -1.05 19.64
C ASP A 38 5.55 -0.25 20.91
N TYR A 39 4.62 0.70 20.79
CA TYR A 39 4.17 1.57 21.88
C TYR A 39 2.78 1.21 22.42
N TYR A 40 1.92 0.62 21.59
CA TYR A 40 0.54 0.28 21.95
C TYR A 40 0.31 -1.20 21.73
N VAL A 41 0.18 -1.94 22.84
CA VAL A 41 -0.24 -3.34 22.81
C VAL A 41 -1.70 -3.38 23.23
N ASN A 42 -2.54 -3.95 22.38
CA ASN A 42 -3.91 -4.33 22.75
C ASN A 42 -4.90 -3.16 22.97
N MET A 43 -4.60 -1.97 22.42
CA MET A 43 -5.47 -0.79 22.49
C MET A 43 -6.60 -0.90 21.46
N LYS A 44 -7.83 -0.52 21.83
CA LYS A 44 -8.95 -0.46 20.87
C LYS A 44 -8.81 0.79 20.00
N PHE A 45 -9.18 0.69 18.73
CA PHE A 45 -9.29 1.86 17.85
C PHE A 45 -10.31 2.86 18.40
N LYS A 46 -9.90 4.12 18.52
CA LYS A 46 -10.80 5.25 18.73
C LYS A 46 -11.19 5.87 17.39
N GLU A 47 -12.22 6.71 17.41
CA GLU A 47 -12.68 7.42 16.21
C GLU A 47 -11.62 8.38 15.66
N GLU A 48 -10.88 9.05 16.54
CA GLU A 48 -9.72 9.87 16.20
C GLU A 48 -8.65 9.09 15.43
N ASP A 49 -8.33 7.87 15.87
CA ASP A 49 -7.34 7.00 15.20
C ASP A 49 -7.82 6.58 13.79
N LEU A 50 -9.13 6.33 13.64
CA LEU A 50 -9.72 5.97 12.35
C LEU A 50 -9.72 7.15 11.38
N GLN A 51 -10.01 8.36 11.87
CA GLN A 51 -9.95 9.58 11.07
C GLN A 51 -8.54 9.89 10.62
N GLU A 52 -7.57 9.83 11.53
CA GLU A 52 -6.15 10.05 11.22
C GLU A 52 -5.65 9.06 10.16
N MET A 53 -6.07 7.79 10.25
CA MET A 53 -5.71 6.78 9.26
C MET A 53 -6.27 7.10 7.87
N GLU A 54 -7.53 7.54 7.79
CA GLU A 54 -8.16 7.94 6.52
C GLU A 54 -7.46 9.17 5.92
N ASP A 55 -7.18 10.18 6.72
CA ASP A 55 -6.52 11.41 6.27
C ASP A 55 -5.08 11.15 5.82
N SER A 56 -4.37 10.29 6.53
CA SER A 56 -3.03 9.82 6.15
C SER A 56 -3.05 9.07 4.82
N ALA A 57 -4.06 8.22 4.60
CA ALA A 57 -4.22 7.51 3.34
C ALA A 57 -4.52 8.45 2.17
N LYS A 58 -5.42 9.42 2.34
CA LYS A 58 -5.72 10.46 1.33
C LYS A 58 -4.47 11.26 0.98
N LYS A 59 -3.69 11.66 1.98
CA LYS A 59 -2.42 12.38 1.77
C LYS A 59 -1.41 11.53 1.00
N MET A 60 -1.33 10.24 1.31
CA MET A 60 -0.41 9.32 0.63
C MET A 60 -0.83 9.09 -0.83
N GLU A 61 -2.12 8.91 -1.11
CA GLU A 61 -2.65 8.82 -2.49
C GLU A 61 -2.37 10.10 -3.28
N ALA A 62 -2.62 11.27 -2.69
CA ALA A 62 -2.38 12.56 -3.36
C ALA A 62 -0.90 12.80 -3.68
N GLN A 63 0.02 12.37 -2.81
CA GLN A 63 1.45 12.58 -2.99
C GLN A 63 2.13 11.51 -3.85
N PHE A 64 1.73 10.25 -3.69
CA PHE A 64 2.46 9.10 -4.24
C PHE A 64 1.61 8.19 -5.11
N GLY A 65 0.33 8.52 -5.34
CA GLY A 65 -0.61 7.67 -6.10
C GLY A 65 -0.09 7.25 -7.47
N GLN A 66 0.64 8.13 -8.16
CA GLN A 66 1.28 7.85 -9.46
C GLN A 66 2.35 6.76 -9.42
N PHE A 67 2.83 6.37 -8.23
CA PHE A 67 3.88 5.38 -8.06
C PHE A 67 3.34 4.00 -7.65
N PHE A 68 2.03 3.87 -7.41
CA PHE A 68 1.43 2.61 -6.97
C PHE A 68 1.06 1.76 -8.19
N ASP A 69 1.55 0.53 -8.22
CA ASP A 69 1.21 -0.44 -9.25
C ASP A 69 -0.11 -1.14 -8.92
N GLN A 70 -0.40 -1.30 -7.62
CA GLN A 70 -1.66 -1.88 -7.14
C GLN A 70 -2.16 -1.14 -5.90
N VAL A 71 -3.46 -0.87 -5.85
CA VAL A 71 -4.15 -0.38 -4.63
C VAL A 71 -5.11 -1.46 -4.15
N ILE A 72 -5.09 -1.75 -2.85
CA ILE A 72 -5.98 -2.72 -2.18
C ILE A 72 -6.68 -2.02 -1.03
N VAL A 73 -8.01 -2.16 -0.96
CA VAL A 73 -8.81 -1.62 0.15
C VAL A 73 -8.95 -2.67 1.23
N ASN A 74 -8.55 -2.33 2.46
CA ASN A 74 -8.68 -3.21 3.62
C ASN A 74 -10.08 -3.09 4.26
N ASP A 75 -11.11 -3.47 3.51
CA ASP A 75 -12.49 -3.61 3.99
C ASP A 75 -12.64 -4.93 4.78
N ASN A 76 -12.45 -6.06 4.10
CA ASN A 76 -12.47 -7.40 4.68
C ASN A 76 -11.04 -7.97 4.69
N LEU A 77 -10.55 -8.35 5.88
CA LEU A 77 -9.20 -8.86 6.05
C LEU A 77 -8.91 -10.09 5.18
N GLN A 78 -9.87 -10.99 5.03
CA GLN A 78 -9.69 -12.21 4.25
C GLN A 78 -9.59 -11.91 2.75
N GLU A 79 -10.44 -11.02 2.24
CA GLU A 79 -10.41 -10.60 0.84
C GLU A 79 -9.16 -9.77 0.52
N ALA A 80 -8.81 -8.82 1.39
CA ALA A 80 -7.60 -8.02 1.23
C ALA A 80 -6.33 -8.88 1.26
N SER A 81 -6.28 -9.90 2.13
CA SER A 81 -5.20 -10.89 2.17
C SER A 81 -5.09 -11.68 0.87
N MET A 82 -6.22 -12.16 0.35
CA MET A 82 -6.25 -12.89 -0.92
C MET A 82 -5.83 -12.01 -2.10
N GLN A 83 -6.31 -10.76 -2.14
CA GLN A 83 -5.91 -9.78 -3.15
C GLN A 83 -4.42 -9.46 -3.08
N LEU A 84 -3.87 -9.33 -1.87
CA LEU A 84 -2.44 -9.09 -1.67
C LEU A 84 -1.61 -10.27 -2.19
N LEU A 85 -1.98 -11.49 -1.82
CA LEU A 85 -1.31 -12.69 -2.30
C LEU A 85 -1.34 -12.78 -3.83
N SER A 86 -2.52 -12.54 -4.43
CA SER A 86 -2.67 -12.51 -5.88
C SER A 86 -1.82 -11.41 -6.54
N ALA A 87 -1.78 -10.21 -5.95
CA ALA A 87 -0.96 -9.11 -6.47
C ALA A 87 0.54 -9.43 -6.41
N VAL A 88 1.00 -10.09 -5.35
CA VAL A 88 2.39 -10.55 -5.24
C VAL A 88 2.72 -11.60 -6.29
N HIS A 89 1.84 -12.60 -6.48
CA HIS A 89 2.05 -13.60 -7.54
C HIS A 89 2.09 -12.97 -8.93
N ARG A 90 1.15 -12.07 -9.25
CA ARG A 90 1.19 -11.34 -10.53
C ARG A 90 2.47 -10.52 -10.69
N ALA A 91 2.94 -9.86 -9.63
CA ALA A 91 4.18 -9.10 -9.68
C ALA A 91 5.41 -9.98 -9.96
N GLN A 92 5.37 -11.25 -9.59
CA GLN A 92 6.45 -12.22 -9.80
C GLN A 92 6.37 -12.92 -11.17
N ASP A 93 5.16 -13.30 -11.58
CA ASP A 93 4.94 -14.18 -12.73
C ASP A 93 4.58 -13.41 -14.01
N GLU A 94 4.05 -12.19 -13.90
CA GLU A 94 3.62 -11.37 -15.04
C GLU A 94 4.58 -10.21 -15.32
N PRO A 95 4.83 -9.87 -16.60
CA PRO A 95 5.65 -8.72 -16.96
C PRO A 95 5.00 -7.41 -16.50
N GLN A 96 5.79 -6.55 -15.85
CA GLN A 96 5.34 -5.29 -15.27
C GLN A 96 5.74 -4.07 -16.11
N TRP A 97 4.88 -3.05 -16.11
CA TRP A 97 5.17 -1.78 -16.76
C TRP A 97 6.19 -0.99 -15.95
N VAL A 98 7.37 -0.78 -16.54
CA VAL A 98 8.41 0.06 -15.97
C VAL A 98 8.62 1.32 -16.81
N PRO A 99 9.00 2.45 -16.20
CA PRO A 99 9.42 3.63 -16.94
C PRO A 99 10.52 3.29 -17.95
N ALA A 100 10.42 3.82 -19.17
CA ALA A 100 11.42 3.58 -20.23
C ALA A 100 12.84 3.98 -19.80
N ILE A 101 12.97 5.00 -18.94
CA ILE A 101 14.24 5.43 -18.35
C ILE A 101 14.95 4.32 -17.53
N TRP A 102 14.24 3.29 -17.08
CA TRP A 102 14.82 2.13 -16.38
C TRP A 102 15.37 1.06 -17.33
N ILE A 103 15.07 1.17 -18.63
CA ILE A 103 15.52 0.24 -19.67
C ILE A 103 16.71 0.83 -20.45
N CYS A 104 16.87 2.16 -20.44
CA CYS A 104 18.07 2.84 -20.93
C CYS A 104 19.24 2.66 -19.94
N SER A 105 19.76 1.44 -19.81
CA SER A 105 21.17 1.25 -19.46
C SER A 105 21.96 1.31 -20.78
N ASP A 106 22.91 2.23 -20.86
CA ASP A 106 23.81 2.51 -21.97
C ASP A 106 24.13 1.27 -22.83
N THR A 107 23.50 1.18 -24.00
CA THR A 107 24.10 0.47 -25.13
C THR A 107 25.07 1.45 -25.78
N GLN A 108 26.20 1.70 -25.14
CA GLN A 108 27.32 2.35 -25.80
C GLN A 108 28.10 1.25 -26.54
N PRO A 109 28.31 1.36 -27.87
CA PRO A 109 29.07 0.39 -28.65
C PRO A 109 30.55 0.34 -28.25
#